data_AF-A0A968ZKP1-F1
#
_entry.id   AF-A0A968ZKP1-F1
#
_cell.length_a   1.000
_cell.length_b   1.000
_cell.length_c   1.000
_cell.angle_alpha   90.00
_cell.angle_beta   90.00
_cell.angle_gamma   90.00
#
_symmetry.space_group_name_H-M   'P 1'
#
loop_
_entity.id
_entity.type
_entity.pdbx_description
1 polymer ?
#
loop_
_entity_poly.entity_id
_entity_poly.type
_entity_poly.pdbx_seq_one_letter_code
_entity_poly.pdbx_strand_id
1 'polypeptide(L)'
;MVFAARKRGIKLRQSYVRVGKYAFFKQSRYGVAWQLQQARKQTRKLRTYLGRMIRDIERKLPQLDADMEVLLSRVKRIEQQQRSYRAELGFSGTTNLGGYSALR
;
A
#
# COMPACT_ATOMS: atom_id res chain seq x y z
N MET A 1 -14.37 1.28 -3.84
CA MET A 1 -14.36 0.88 -2.42
C MET A 1 -14.84 1.99 -1.48
N VAL A 2 -14.18 3.16 -1.38
CA VAL A 2 -14.61 4.24 -0.45
C VAL A 2 -16.04 4.70 -0.71
N PHE A 3 -16.43 4.93 -1.97
CA PHE A 3 -17.80 5.26 -2.34
C PHE A 3 -18.79 4.15 -1.99
N ALA A 4 -18.43 2.90 -2.26
CA ALA A 4 -19.24 1.74 -1.91
C ALA A 4 -19.47 1.63 -0.40
N ALA A 5 -18.46 1.98 0.42
CA ALA A 5 -18.55 1.98 1.88
C ALA A 5 -19.48 3.11 2.37
N ARG A 6 -19.35 4.32 1.78
CA ARG A 6 -20.25 5.44 2.06
C ARG A 6 -21.71 5.13 1.68
N LYS A 7 -21.94 4.49 0.53
CA LYS A 7 -23.29 4.07 0.09
C LYS A 7 -23.96 3.13 1.09
N ARG A 8 -23.17 2.33 1.81
CA ARG A 8 -23.63 1.39 2.85
C ARG A 8 -23.63 2.00 4.26
N GLY A 9 -23.52 3.33 4.38
CA GLY A 9 -23.52 4.03 5.68
C GLY A 9 -22.26 3.81 6.52
N ILE A 10 -21.22 3.16 5.98
CA ILE A 10 -20.00 2.86 6.74
C ILE A 10 -19.16 4.13 6.87
N LYS A 11 -19.12 4.68 8.09
CA LYS A 11 -18.23 5.80 8.42
C LYS A 11 -16.80 5.29 8.58
N LEU A 12 -15.98 5.46 7.54
CA LEU A 12 -14.54 5.12 7.60
C LEU A 12 -13.80 6.02 8.59
N ARG A 13 -12.83 5.47 9.33
CA ARG A 13 -12.05 6.21 10.34
C ARG A 13 -11.25 7.39 9.77
N GLN A 14 -10.94 7.38 8.48
CA GLN A 14 -10.19 8.43 7.80
C GLN A 14 -10.80 8.77 6.44
N SER A 15 -10.59 10.01 6.00
CA SER A 15 -10.84 10.39 4.60
C SER A 15 -9.76 9.80 3.70
N TYR A 16 -9.94 8.53 3.35
CA TYR A 16 -9.08 7.81 2.41
C TYR A 16 -9.09 8.43 1.02
N VAL A 17 -10.15 9.17 0.67
CA VAL A 17 -10.22 10.00 -0.55
C VAL A 17 -9.10 11.05 -0.54
N ARG A 18 -8.92 11.77 0.57
CA ARG A 18 -7.91 12.84 0.65
C ARG A 18 -6.51 12.27 0.88
N VAL A 19 -6.38 11.41 1.88
CA VAL A 19 -5.07 10.89 2.33
C VAL A 19 -4.45 9.97 1.29
N GLY A 20 -5.26 9.10 0.65
CA GLY A 20 -4.80 8.24 -0.44
C GLY A 20 -4.40 9.05 -1.67
N LYS A 21 -5.23 10.00 -2.11
CA LYS A 21 -4.93 10.87 -3.27
C LYS A 21 -3.64 11.66 -3.06
N TYR A 22 -3.44 12.22 -1.87
CA TYR A 22 -2.23 12.98 -1.56
C TYR A 22 -0.97 12.13 -1.58
N ALA A 23 -1.00 10.94 -0.98
CA ALA A 23 0.14 10.03 -1.00
C ALA A 23 0.46 9.53 -2.42
N PHE A 24 -0.56 9.29 -3.23
CA PHE A 24 -0.40 8.93 -4.65
C PHE A 24 0.22 10.06 -5.46
N PHE A 25 -0.27 11.29 -5.31
CA PHE A 25 0.31 12.46 -5.97
C PHE A 25 1.78 12.66 -5.61
N LYS A 26 2.13 12.53 -4.32
CA LYS A 26 3.53 12.59 -3.89
C LYS A 26 4.38 11.46 -4.47
N GLN A 27 3.85 10.24 -4.49
CA GLN A 27 4.56 9.09 -5.09
C GLN A 27 4.91 9.37 -6.55
N SER A 28 3.95 9.87 -7.33
CA SER A 28 4.15 10.23 -8.74
C SER A 28 5.18 11.35 -8.89
N ARG A 29 5.05 12.45 -8.13
CA ARG A 29 6.01 13.57 -8.17
C ARG A 29 7.44 13.14 -7.85
N TYR A 30 7.62 12.32 -6.82
CA TYR A 30 8.95 11.80 -6.48
C TYR A 30 9.48 10.83 -7.53
N GLY A 31 8.61 10.12 -8.25
CA GLY A 31 8.99 9.30 -9.41
C GLY A 31 9.57 10.14 -10.54
N VAL A 32 8.88 11.22 -10.92
CA VAL A 32 9.34 12.15 -11.97
C VAL A 32 10.65 12.84 -11.57
N ALA A 33 10.81 13.19 -10.29
CA ALA A 33 12.04 13.78 -9.77
C ALA A 33 13.17 12.75 -9.51
N TRP A 34 13.02 11.49 -9.95
CA TRP A 34 13.96 10.39 -9.70
C TRP A 34 14.29 10.13 -8.22
N GLN A 35 13.47 10.64 -7.30
CA GLN A 35 13.58 10.44 -5.85
C GLN A 35 12.94 9.10 -5.44
N LEU A 36 13.50 8.01 -5.94
CA LEU A 36 12.92 6.67 -5.81
C LEU A 36 12.73 6.23 -4.36
N GLN A 37 13.63 6.61 -3.44
CA GLN A 37 13.47 6.32 -2.02
C GLN A 37 12.21 6.97 -1.43
N GLN A 38 11.92 8.21 -1.80
CA GLN A 38 10.74 8.94 -1.35
C GLN A 38 9.47 8.40 -2.01
N ALA A 39 9.52 8.09 -3.31
CA ALA A 39 8.42 7.42 -4.01
C ALA A 39 8.07 6.07 -3.35
N ARG A 40 9.08 5.27 -2.99
CA ARG A 40 8.90 4.00 -2.25
C ARG A 40 8.28 4.23 -0.87
N LYS A 41 8.70 5.25 -0.13
CA LYS A 41 8.08 5.62 1.17
C LYS A 41 6.60 5.96 1.03
N GLN A 42 6.22 6.75 0.02
CA GLN A 42 4.81 7.07 -0.24
C GLN A 42 4.01 5.83 -0.68
N THR A 43 4.62 4.95 -1.48
CA THR A 43 4.02 3.66 -1.85
C THR A 43 3.73 2.81 -0.61
N ARG A 44 4.66 2.74 0.35
CA ARG A 44 4.43 2.05 1.64
C ARG A 44 3.26 2.68 2.42
N LYS A 45 3.16 4.01 2.45
CA LYS A 45 2.03 4.70 3.10
C LYS A 45 0.69 4.35 2.45
N LEU A 46 0.63 4.33 1.11
CA LEU A 46 -0.57 3.91 0.37
C LEU A 46 -1.00 2.49 0.76
N ARG A 47 -0.04 1.57 0.90
CA ARG A 47 -0.28 0.18 1.31
C ARG A 47 -0.84 0.11 2.73
N THR A 48 -0.25 0.86 3.66
CA THR A 48 -0.73 0.96 5.04
C THR A 48 -2.15 1.50 5.11
N TYR A 49 -2.46 2.54 4.32
CA TYR A 49 -3.81 3.10 4.26
C TYR A 49 -4.81 2.09 3.71
N LEU A 50 -4.46 1.39 2.63
CA LEU A 50 -5.28 0.35 2.03
C LEU A 50 -5.57 -0.79 3.01
N GLY A 51 -4.55 -1.38 3.63
CA GLY A 51 -4.72 -2.46 4.60
C GLY A 51 -5.45 -2.04 5.87
N ARG A 52 -5.34 -0.76 6.28
CA ARG A 52 -6.17 -0.22 7.37
C ARG A 52 -7.64 -0.10 6.96
N MET A 53 -7.90 0.36 5.73
CA MET A 53 -9.27 0.50 5.20
C MET A 53 -9.97 -0.86 5.06
N ILE A 54 -9.27 -1.87 4.55
CA ILE A 54 -9.78 -3.26 4.47
C ILE A 54 -10.23 -3.72 5.85
N ARG A 55 -9.34 -3.66 6.86
CA ARG A 55 -9.65 -4.09 8.23
C ARG A 55 -10.77 -3.27 8.87
N ASP A 56 -10.86 -1.97 8.60
CA ASP A 56 -11.94 -1.13 9.13
C ASP A 56 -13.30 -1.50 8.52
N ILE A 57 -13.32 -1.90 7.25
CA ILE A 57 -14.54 -2.38 6.57
C ILE A 57 -14.92 -3.76 7.07
N GLU A 58 -13.99 -4.70 7.14
CA GLU A 58 -14.23 -6.07 7.65
C GLU A 58 -14.74 -6.06 9.10
N ARG A 59 -14.27 -5.13 9.94
CA ARG A 59 -14.77 -4.98 11.31
C ARG A 59 -16.18 -4.40 11.40
N LYS A 60 -16.56 -3.52 10.47
CA LYS A 60 -17.85 -2.82 10.49
C LYS A 60 -18.93 -3.55 9.72
N LEU A 61 -18.55 -4.49 8.87
CA LEU A 61 -19.46 -5.25 8.04
C LEU A 61 -19.17 -6.75 8.26
N PRO A 62 -19.82 -7.39 9.24
CA PRO A 62 -19.65 -8.83 9.45
C PRO A 62 -20.25 -9.66 8.32
N GLN A 63 -21.25 -9.12 7.60
CA GLN A 63 -21.86 -9.74 6.44
C GLN A 63 -21.60 -8.85 5.21
N LEU A 64 -20.74 -9.33 4.31
CA LEU A 64 -20.41 -8.60 3.10
C LEU A 64 -21.47 -8.87 2.03
N ASP A 65 -21.88 -7.80 1.38
CA ASP A 65 -22.67 -7.86 0.15
C ASP A 65 -21.77 -8.31 -1.02
N ALA A 66 -22.33 -8.99 -2.02
CA ALA A 66 -21.59 -9.61 -3.13
C ALA A 66 -20.67 -8.61 -3.86
N ASP A 67 -21.16 -7.39 -4.11
CA ASP A 67 -20.38 -6.29 -4.70
C ASP A 67 -19.15 -5.93 -3.86
N MET A 68 -19.29 -5.95 -2.53
CA MET A 68 -18.21 -5.63 -1.61
C MET A 68 -17.20 -6.76 -1.51
N GLU A 69 -17.65 -8.02 -1.59
CA GLU A 69 -16.75 -9.17 -1.67
C GLU A 69 -15.87 -9.10 -2.92
N VAL A 70 -16.45 -8.80 -4.08
CA VAL A 70 -15.69 -8.65 -5.33
C VAL A 70 -14.68 -7.49 -5.23
N LEU A 71 -15.07 -6.37 -4.64
CA LEU A 71 -14.15 -5.25 -4.43
C LEU A 71 -13.02 -5.61 -3.45
N LEU A 72 -13.34 -6.31 -2.36
CA LEU A 72 -12.37 -6.73 -1.36
C LEU A 72 -11.41 -7.79 -1.90
N SER A 73 -11.88 -8.76 -2.68
CA SER A 73 -11.02 -9.77 -3.28
C SER A 73 -10.00 -9.16 -4.25
N ARG A 74 -10.43 -8.22 -5.10
CA ARG A 74 -9.53 -7.46 -6.00
C ARG A 74 -8.48 -6.69 -5.21
N VAL A 75 -8.90 -6.00 -4.14
CA VAL A 75 -8.01 -5.20 -3.30
C VAL A 75 -7.02 -6.09 -2.52
N LYS A 76 -7.47 -7.22 -1.98
CA LYS A 76 -6.61 -8.21 -1.29
C LYS A 76 -5.57 -8.78 -2.24
N ARG A 77 -5.95 -9.10 -3.49
CA ARG A 77 -4.99 -9.56 -4.52
C ARG A 77 -3.89 -8.54 -4.78
N ILE A 78 -4.25 -7.26 -4.92
CA ILE A 78 -3.27 -6.17 -5.12
C ILE A 78 -2.33 -6.02 -3.90
N GLU A 79 -2.86 -6.18 -2.69
CA GLU A 79 -2.08 -6.10 -1.45
C GLU A 79 -1.08 -7.27 -1.33
N GLN A 80 -1.52 -8.48 -1.70
CA GLN A 80 -0.71 -9.70 -1.69
C GLN A 80 0.39 -9.70 -2.78
N GLN A 81 0.11 -9.18 -3.97
CA GLN A 81 1.02 -9.23 -5.13
C GLN A 81 2.41 -8.61 -4.86
N GLN A 82 2.53 -7.70 -3.89
CA GLN A 82 3.82 -7.11 -3.53
C GLN A 82 4.52 -7.75 -2.33
N ARG A 83 3.90 -8.72 -1.65
CA ARG A 83 4.57 -9.56 -0.65
C ARG A 83 5.42 -10.62 -1.36
N SER A 84 4.89 -11.25 -2.41
CA SER A 84 5.57 -12.32 -3.15
C SER A 84 6.85 -11.84 -3.84
N TYR A 85 6.79 -10.71 -4.57
CA TYR A 85 7.95 -10.16 -5.27
C TYR A 85 9.13 -9.78 -4.35
N ARG A 86 8.86 -9.40 -3.09
CA ARG A 86 9.92 -9.13 -2.10
C ARG A 86 10.42 -10.37 -1.37
N ALA A 87 9.61 -11.42 -1.29
CA ALA A 87 9.99 -12.69 -0.67
C ALA A 87 10.90 -13.50 -1.59
N GLU A 88 10.71 -13.40 -2.90
CA GLU A 88 11.55 -14.04 -3.92
C GLU A 88 12.92 -13.34 -4.09
N LEU A 89 13.01 -12.04 -3.79
CA LEU A 89 14.26 -11.25 -3.82
C LEU A 89 14.94 -11.22 -2.45
N GLY A 90 15.18 -12.38 -1.84
CA GLY A 90 15.81 -12.55 -0.53
C GLY A 90 17.02 -11.62 -0.31
N PHE A 91 16.80 -10.48 0.34
CA PHE A 91 17.88 -9.68 0.91
C PHE A 91 18.19 -10.28 2.27
N SER A 92 19.00 -11.34 2.27
CA SER A 92 19.72 -11.81 3.45
C SER A 92 20.65 -10.68 3.89
N GLY A 93 20.18 -9.83 4.79
CA GLY A 93 21.00 -8.80 5.40
C GLY A 93 21.98 -9.44 6.38
N THR A 94 23.12 -9.94 5.89
CA THR A 94 24.41 -10.03 6.58
C THR A 94 25.48 -10.53 5.59
N THR A 95 26.14 -9.62 4.88
CA THR A 95 27.55 -9.81 4.52
C THR A 95 28.24 -8.46 4.57
N ASN A 96 29.05 -8.36 5.62
CA ASN A 96 30.15 -7.44 5.78
C ASN A 96 30.95 -7.36 4.47
N LEU A 97 31.01 -6.19 3.84
CA LEU A 97 31.99 -5.90 2.78
C LEU A 97 32.93 -4.83 3.33
N GLY A 98 33.84 -5.28 4.19
CA GLY A 98 35.16 -4.68 4.23
C GLY A 98 35.83 -4.86 2.86
N GLY A 99 36.49 -3.81 2.38
CA GLY A 99 37.25 -3.85 1.14
C GLY A 99 36.91 -2.76 0.14
N TYR A 100 37.07 -1.49 0.51
CA TYR A 100 37.47 -0.46 -0.44
C TYR A 100 38.91 -0.08 -0.12
N SER A 101 39.84 -0.87 -0.67
CA SER A 101 41.20 -0.44 -0.93
C SER A 101 41.37 -0.34 -2.44
N ALA A 102 42.01 0.75 -2.86
CA ALA A 102 42.54 1.05 -4.19
C ALA A 102 41.52 1.19 -5.34
N LEU A 103 41.34 2.43 -5.84
CA LEU A 103 41.81 2.86 -7.16
C LEU A 103 41.50 4.37 -7.37
N ARG A 104 42.60 5.12 -7.60
CA ARG A 104 42.77 6.58 -7.81
C ARG A 104 42.72 7.50 -6.60
#